data_AF-A0A2D0JN31-F1
#
_entry.id   AF-A0A2D0JN31-F1
#
_cell.length_a   1.000
_cell.length_b   1.000
_cell.length_c   1.000
_cell.angle_alpha   90.00
_cell.angle_beta   90.00
_cell.angle_gamma   90.00
#
_symmetry.space_group_name_H-M   'P 1'
#
loop_
_entity.id
_entity.type
_entity.pdbx_description
1 polymer ?
#
loop_
_entity_poly.entity_id
_entity_poly.type
_entity_poly.pdbx_seq_one_letter_code
_entity_poly.pdbx_strand_id
1 'polypeptide(L)'
;MSTKNSNSSVDVPTMDDVRKAIKEAIAEHAASRNHPYATQVEPGLVTLSNETDSDSELTAVTSKAVKIINDNANSRLSKDQNGADITDKTAFVKNIGLMEALTRIKNTALLSENGWWKCGDTGLIIQWGIFGQQGEGYGTYIFPLPIKFPNKGLWALGYSSQALNHNADTYSGSAELLDNVNLKVTVDNKLPTACIVIGY
;
A
#
# COMPACT_ATOMS: atom_id res chain seq x y z
N MET A 1 -44.11 66.24 77.78
CA MET A 1 -42.84 65.61 77.39
C MET A 1 -42.76 64.28 78.13
N SER A 2 -43.02 63.16 77.46
CA SER A 2 -42.92 61.83 78.05
C SER A 2 -42.09 60.97 77.10
N THR A 3 -40.82 60.79 77.45
CA THR A 3 -39.88 59.96 76.71
C THR A 3 -40.02 58.53 77.21
N LYS A 4 -40.72 57.69 76.43
CA LYS A 4 -40.65 56.23 76.58
C LYS A 4 -39.27 55.79 76.11
N ASN A 5 -38.40 55.39 77.04
CA ASN A 5 -37.18 54.66 76.70
C ASN A 5 -37.51 53.16 76.70
N SER A 6 -37.70 52.60 75.51
CA SER A 6 -37.83 51.18 75.27
C SER A 6 -36.43 50.57 75.25
N ASN A 7 -35.99 49.99 76.38
CA ASN A 7 -34.79 49.16 76.40
C ASN A 7 -35.06 47.90 75.57
N SER A 8 -34.68 47.92 74.29
CA SER A 8 -34.61 46.74 73.44
C SER A 8 -33.45 45.86 73.94
N SER A 9 -33.77 44.67 74.47
CA SER A 9 -32.78 43.63 74.74
C SER A 9 -32.06 43.28 73.44
N VAL A 10 -30.75 43.50 73.38
CA VAL A 10 -29.92 43.03 72.27
C VAL A 10 -29.45 41.64 72.66
N ASP A 11 -30.09 40.61 72.10
CA ASP A 11 -29.67 39.24 72.31
C ASP A 11 -28.37 39.00 71.56
N VAL A 12 -27.28 38.80 72.31
CA VAL A 12 -25.98 38.44 71.76
C VAL A 12 -25.90 36.93 71.63
N PRO A 13 -25.56 36.37 70.46
CA PRO A 13 -25.49 34.92 70.26
C PRO A 13 -24.51 34.28 71.24
N THR A 14 -24.89 33.13 71.81
CA THR A 14 -23.98 32.34 72.64
C THR A 14 -22.98 31.57 71.78
N MET A 15 -21.88 31.12 72.36
CA MET A 15 -20.91 30.27 71.66
C MET A 15 -21.54 28.97 71.11
N ASP A 16 -22.60 28.47 71.77
CA ASP A 16 -23.29 27.27 71.33
C ASP A 16 -24.22 27.55 70.13
N ASP A 17 -24.82 28.74 70.05
CA ASP A 17 -25.57 29.19 68.86
C ASP A 17 -24.63 29.30 67.65
N VAL A 18 -23.43 29.85 67.86
CA VAL A 18 -22.39 29.95 66.82
C VAL A 18 -21.94 28.57 66.35
N ARG A 19 -21.68 27.63 67.28
CA ARG A 19 -21.30 26.26 66.94
C ARG A 19 -22.40 25.51 66.19
N LYS A 20 -23.66 25.74 66.56
CA LYS A 20 -24.81 25.14 65.88
C LYS A 20 -24.93 25.65 64.45
N ALA A 21 -24.88 26.96 64.25
CA ALA A 21 -24.93 27.57 62.92
C ALA A 21 -23.79 27.11 62.01
N ILE A 22 -22.57 26.98 62.54
CA ILE A 22 -21.42 26.46 61.78
C ILE A 22 -21.65 24.99 61.36
N LYS A 23 -22.15 24.15 62.28
CA LYS A 23 -22.45 22.74 61.96
C LYS A 23 -23.53 22.62 60.90
N GLU A 24 -24.58 23.42 60.99
CA GLU A 24 -25.66 23.46 60.01
C GLU A 24 -25.15 23.92 58.65
N ALA A 25 -24.34 25.00 58.58
CA ALA A 25 -23.75 25.48 57.33
C ALA A 25 -22.81 24.46 56.67
N ILE A 26 -22.01 23.72 57.45
CA ILE A 26 -21.16 22.64 56.91
C ILE A 26 -22.02 21.49 56.37
N ALA A 27 -23.08 21.11 57.09
CA ALA A 27 -24.00 20.06 56.66
C ALA A 27 -24.74 20.44 55.37
N GLU A 28 -25.21 21.69 55.28
CA GLU A 28 -25.82 22.24 54.06
C GLU A 28 -24.83 22.28 52.89
N HIS A 29 -23.60 22.76 53.12
CA HIS A 29 -22.58 22.80 52.08
C HIS A 29 -22.24 21.41 51.54
N ALA A 30 -22.04 20.43 52.43
CA ALA A 30 -21.72 19.05 52.06
C ALA A 30 -22.87 18.34 51.31
N ALA A 31 -24.13 18.72 51.58
CA ALA A 31 -25.30 18.23 50.85
C ALA A 31 -25.51 18.99 49.52
N SER A 32 -25.00 20.21 49.40
CA SER A 32 -25.16 21.04 48.20
C SER A 32 -24.23 20.60 47.07
N ARG A 33 -24.64 20.89 45.83
CA ARG A 33 -23.79 20.82 44.64
C ARG A 33 -23.61 22.18 44.00
N ASN A 34 -23.67 23.24 44.81
CA ASN A 34 -23.56 24.62 44.34
C ASN A 34 -22.09 25.01 44.14
N HIS A 35 -21.41 24.29 43.25
CA HIS A 35 -20.05 24.53 42.83
C HIS A 35 -20.04 24.80 41.31
N PRO A 36 -19.12 25.65 40.81
CA PRO A 36 -18.98 25.86 39.38
C PRO A 36 -18.61 24.57 38.66
N TYR A 37 -18.90 24.51 37.36
CA TYR A 37 -18.40 23.42 36.52
C TYR A 37 -16.88 23.51 36.37
N ALA A 38 -16.21 22.36 36.25
CA ALA A 38 -14.80 22.36 35.91
C ALA A 38 -14.61 22.86 34.47
N THR A 39 -13.51 23.57 34.25
CA THR A 39 -13.03 23.96 32.93
C THR A 39 -11.61 23.41 32.75
N GLN A 40 -11.01 23.65 31.59
CA GLN A 40 -9.61 23.29 31.34
C GLN A 40 -8.62 24.10 32.20
N VAL A 41 -9.06 25.22 32.78
CA VAL A 41 -8.21 26.15 33.55
C VAL A 41 -8.58 26.16 35.04
N GLU A 42 -9.87 26.05 35.36
CA GLU A 42 -10.38 26.15 36.73
C GLU A 42 -11.06 24.83 37.18
N PRO A 43 -10.75 24.32 38.38
CA PRO A 43 -11.36 23.10 38.90
C PRO A 43 -12.84 23.32 39.29
N GLY A 44 -13.67 22.28 39.18
CA GLY A 44 -15.10 22.32 39.51
C GLY A 44 -15.79 20.95 39.41
N LEU A 45 -17.13 20.93 39.38
CA LEU A 45 -17.92 19.71 39.17
C LEU A 45 -18.01 19.34 37.69
N VAL A 46 -18.05 18.06 37.38
CA VAL A 46 -18.17 17.55 36.00
C VAL A 46 -19.29 16.52 35.92
N THR A 47 -20.03 16.52 34.81
CA THR A 47 -21.01 15.49 34.49
C THR A 47 -20.38 14.45 33.56
N LEU A 48 -20.68 13.17 33.74
CA LEU A 48 -20.09 12.13 32.90
C LEU A 48 -21.01 11.81 31.71
N SER A 49 -20.43 11.67 30.52
CA SER A 49 -21.15 11.28 29.30
C SER A 49 -20.54 10.04 28.65
N ASN A 50 -21.43 9.20 28.10
CA ASN A 50 -21.06 8.05 27.28
C ASN A 50 -21.19 8.33 25.77
N GLU A 51 -21.55 9.57 25.39
CA GLU A 51 -21.61 9.99 23.99
C GLU A 51 -20.21 9.93 23.34
N THR A 52 -20.17 9.60 22.05
CA THR A 52 -18.91 9.44 21.30
C THR A 52 -18.70 10.50 20.22
N ASP A 53 -19.66 11.40 20.08
CA ASP A 53 -19.78 12.47 19.09
C ASP A 53 -20.29 13.77 19.76
N SER A 54 -20.11 13.91 21.07
CA SER A 54 -20.57 15.07 21.83
C SER A 54 -19.63 16.26 21.66
N ASP A 55 -20.20 17.43 21.41
CA ASP A 55 -19.51 18.72 21.42
C ASP A 55 -19.59 19.43 22.79
N SER A 56 -20.04 18.73 23.85
CA SER A 56 -20.23 19.33 25.18
C SER A 56 -18.90 19.63 25.88
N GLU A 57 -18.68 20.90 26.26
CA GLU A 57 -17.55 21.32 27.09
C GLU A 57 -17.78 21.10 28.60
N LEU A 58 -19.01 20.71 29.00
CA LEU A 58 -19.41 20.56 30.41
C LEU A 58 -19.36 19.12 30.92
N THR A 59 -19.14 18.15 30.01
CA THR A 59 -19.10 16.74 30.34
C THR A 59 -17.73 16.12 30.15
N ALA A 60 -17.35 15.20 31.03
CA ALA A 60 -16.20 14.34 30.81
C ALA A 60 -16.61 13.01 30.20
N VAL A 61 -15.75 12.52 29.30
CA VAL A 61 -15.88 11.20 28.69
C VAL A 61 -15.71 10.09 29.74
N THR A 62 -16.50 9.02 29.62
CA THR A 62 -16.33 7.82 30.45
C THR A 62 -15.42 6.79 29.77
N SER A 63 -14.90 5.82 30.53
CA SER A 63 -14.17 4.67 29.98
C SER A 63 -15.00 3.85 28.98
N LYS A 64 -16.34 3.85 29.09
CA LYS A 64 -17.23 3.19 28.14
C LYS A 64 -17.19 3.86 26.76
N ALA A 65 -17.30 5.19 26.73
CA ALA A 65 -17.16 5.95 25.48
C ALA A 65 -15.75 5.80 24.88
N VAL A 66 -14.70 5.88 25.71
CA VAL A 66 -13.32 5.66 25.27
C VAL A 66 -13.15 4.28 24.63
N LYS A 67 -13.74 3.23 25.22
CA LYS A 67 -13.69 1.88 24.64
C LYS A 67 -14.37 1.83 23.27
N ILE A 68 -15.55 2.43 23.12
CA ILE A 68 -16.28 2.45 21.83
C ILE A 68 -15.46 3.17 20.76
N ILE A 69 -14.85 4.31 21.10
CA ILE A 69 -13.98 5.08 20.20
C ILE A 69 -12.77 4.23 19.78
N ASN A 70 -12.11 3.57 20.74
CA ASN A 70 -10.96 2.70 20.46
C ASN A 70 -11.33 1.49 19.59
N ASP A 71 -12.47 0.84 19.85
CA ASP A 71 -12.97 -0.27 19.04
C ASP A 71 -13.29 0.22 17.61
N ASN A 72 -13.87 1.41 17.45
CA ASN A 72 -14.09 2.01 16.13
C ASN A 72 -12.77 2.29 15.40
N ALA A 73 -11.81 2.95 16.05
CA ALA A 73 -10.50 3.25 15.47
C ALA A 73 -9.77 1.98 14.99
N ASN A 74 -9.79 0.92 15.80
CA ASN A 74 -9.20 -0.37 15.44
C ASN A 74 -9.92 -1.05 14.26
N SER A 75 -11.23 -0.84 14.10
CA SER A 75 -11.99 -1.39 12.96
C SER A 75 -11.69 -0.70 11.62
N ARG A 76 -11.36 0.61 11.63
CA ARG A 76 -11.16 1.41 10.41
C ARG A 76 -9.88 1.06 9.64
N LEU A 77 -8.88 0.49 10.29
CA LEU A 77 -7.61 0.06 9.67
C LEU A 77 -7.51 -1.46 9.48
N SER A 78 -8.61 -2.19 9.69
CA SER A 78 -8.62 -3.64 9.46
C SER A 78 -8.45 -3.92 7.97
N LYS A 79 -7.30 -4.49 7.57
CA LYS A 79 -7.00 -4.86 6.18
C LYS A 79 -8.07 -5.77 5.57
N ASP A 80 -8.73 -6.56 6.42
CA ASP A 80 -9.79 -7.48 6.03
C ASP A 80 -11.08 -6.75 5.57
N GLN A 81 -11.18 -5.43 5.80
CA GLN A 81 -12.29 -4.59 5.36
C GLN A 81 -11.99 -3.79 4.08
N ASN A 82 -10.76 -3.84 3.53
CA ASN A 82 -10.39 -3.12 2.32
C ASN A 82 -11.04 -3.73 1.07
N GLY A 83 -12.31 -3.40 0.83
CA GLY A 83 -13.11 -3.88 -0.28
C GLY A 83 -13.94 -5.13 0.04
N ALA A 84 -14.20 -5.41 1.31
CA ALA A 84 -15.09 -6.50 1.75
C ALA A 84 -16.57 -6.22 1.41
N ASP A 85 -16.95 -4.95 1.41
CA ASP A 85 -18.28 -4.43 1.07
C ASP A 85 -18.51 -4.30 -0.45
N ILE A 86 -17.47 -4.45 -1.26
CA ILE A 86 -17.57 -4.38 -2.72
C ILE A 86 -18.23 -5.66 -3.24
N THR A 87 -19.51 -5.55 -3.59
CA THR A 87 -20.33 -6.67 -4.11
C THR A 87 -19.82 -7.17 -5.46
N ASP A 88 -19.51 -6.26 -6.39
CA ASP A 88 -18.92 -6.59 -7.70
C ASP A 88 -17.55 -5.93 -7.82
N LYS A 89 -16.51 -6.71 -7.50
CA LYS A 89 -15.11 -6.26 -7.56
C LYS A 89 -14.66 -5.97 -8.99
N THR A 90 -15.22 -6.67 -9.99
CA THR A 90 -14.87 -6.48 -11.39
C THR A 90 -15.43 -5.17 -11.92
N ALA A 91 -16.70 -4.85 -11.62
CA ALA A 91 -17.29 -3.55 -11.94
C ALA A 91 -16.56 -2.40 -11.22
N PHE A 92 -16.21 -2.58 -9.94
CA PHE A 92 -15.43 -1.60 -9.20
C PHE A 92 -14.09 -1.30 -9.89
N VAL A 93 -13.29 -2.32 -10.19
CA VAL A 93 -12.00 -2.21 -10.90
C VAL A 93 -12.17 -1.55 -12.28
N LYS A 94 -13.29 -1.81 -12.98
CA LYS A 94 -13.63 -1.15 -14.24
C LYS A 94 -13.86 0.35 -14.06
N ASN A 95 -14.69 0.73 -13.09
CA ASN A 95 -15.12 2.10 -12.89
C ASN A 95 -13.97 3.01 -12.43
N ILE A 96 -12.97 2.45 -11.74
CA ILE A 96 -11.75 3.18 -11.35
C ILE A 96 -10.64 3.15 -12.42
N GLY A 97 -10.91 2.58 -13.62
CA GLY A 97 -9.97 2.57 -14.73
C GLY A 97 -8.82 1.56 -14.61
N LEU A 98 -8.92 0.56 -13.73
CA LEU A 98 -7.87 -0.44 -13.49
C LEU A 98 -8.12 -1.79 -14.19
N MET A 99 -9.15 -1.90 -15.04
CA MET A 99 -9.48 -3.15 -15.73
C MET A 99 -8.30 -3.65 -16.58
N GLU A 100 -7.62 -2.75 -17.29
CA GLU A 100 -6.49 -3.10 -18.17
C GLU A 100 -5.31 -3.70 -17.40
N ALA A 101 -5.08 -3.24 -16.15
CA ALA A 101 -4.04 -3.79 -15.29
C ALA A 101 -4.37 -5.23 -14.83
N LEU A 102 -5.66 -5.57 -14.71
CA LEU A 102 -6.12 -6.90 -14.29
C LEU A 102 -6.07 -7.91 -15.45
N THR A 103 -6.28 -7.46 -16.69
CA THR A 103 -6.30 -8.30 -17.89
C THR A 103 -4.94 -8.46 -18.56
N ARG A 104 -3.89 -7.83 -18.03
CA ARG A 104 -2.55 -7.85 -18.62
C ARG A 104 -1.98 -9.27 -18.64
N ILE A 105 -1.63 -9.76 -19.82
CA ILE A 105 -1.03 -11.09 -19.95
C ILE A 105 0.42 -10.97 -19.48
N LYS A 106 0.84 -11.82 -18.54
CA LYS A 106 2.20 -11.79 -18.04
C LYS A 106 3.18 -12.14 -19.16
N ASN A 107 4.31 -11.43 -19.18
CA ASN A 107 5.44 -11.84 -20.00
C ASN A 107 5.90 -13.24 -19.58
N THR A 108 6.28 -14.06 -20.54
CA THR A 108 6.76 -15.43 -20.32
C THR A 108 8.15 -15.59 -20.91
N ALA A 109 8.95 -16.50 -20.37
CA ALA A 109 10.32 -16.70 -20.82
C ALA A 109 10.81 -18.12 -20.52
N LEU A 110 11.80 -18.57 -21.31
CA LEU A 110 12.66 -19.71 -21.04
C LEU A 110 14.09 -19.19 -20.89
N LEU A 111 14.62 -19.25 -19.67
CA LEU A 111 15.98 -18.80 -19.34
C LEU A 111 16.96 -19.98 -19.48
N SER A 112 17.37 -20.25 -20.71
CA SER A 112 18.37 -21.25 -21.09
C SER A 112 19.38 -20.66 -22.07
N GLU A 113 20.44 -21.42 -22.38
CA GLU A 113 21.44 -21.05 -23.39
C GLU A 113 20.79 -20.69 -24.72
N ASN A 114 19.89 -21.55 -25.20
CA ASN A 114 18.98 -21.27 -26.31
C ASN A 114 17.59 -21.00 -25.73
N GLY A 115 17.27 -19.72 -25.52
CA GLY A 115 16.13 -19.28 -24.74
C GLY A 115 15.28 -18.25 -25.47
N TRP A 116 14.23 -17.80 -24.79
CA TRP A 116 13.33 -16.79 -25.33
C TRP A 116 12.61 -16.01 -24.24
N TRP A 117 12.12 -14.83 -24.60
CA TRP A 117 11.20 -14.01 -23.85
C TRP A 117 10.05 -13.60 -24.78
N LYS A 118 8.82 -13.60 -24.26
CA LYS A 118 7.61 -13.19 -24.98
C LYS A 118 6.83 -12.17 -24.16
N CYS A 119 6.54 -11.03 -24.78
CA CYS A 119 5.63 -10.04 -24.26
C CYS A 119 4.20 -10.60 -24.27
N GLY A 120 3.55 -10.64 -23.11
CA GLY A 120 2.14 -11.04 -23.03
C GLY A 120 1.21 -10.02 -23.69
N ASP A 121 1.57 -8.75 -23.64
CA ASP A 121 0.71 -7.64 -24.08
C ASP A 121 0.75 -7.43 -25.60
N THR A 122 1.96 -7.41 -26.18
CA THR A 122 2.14 -7.12 -27.61
C THR A 122 2.35 -8.36 -28.46
N GLY A 123 2.65 -9.51 -27.83
CA GLY A 123 3.05 -10.72 -28.54
C GLY A 123 4.49 -10.71 -29.06
N LEU A 124 5.25 -9.63 -28.88
CA LEU A 124 6.66 -9.55 -29.29
C LEU A 124 7.47 -10.67 -28.62
N ILE A 125 8.26 -11.39 -29.42
CA ILE A 125 9.14 -12.47 -29.00
C ILE A 125 10.58 -12.07 -29.31
N ILE A 126 11.45 -12.22 -28.32
CA ILE A 126 12.91 -12.12 -28.45
C ILE A 126 13.47 -13.49 -28.10
N GLN A 127 14.21 -14.10 -29.02
CA GLN A 127 14.89 -15.38 -28.82
C GLN A 127 16.39 -15.18 -28.89
N TRP A 128 17.14 -15.99 -28.17
CA TRP A 128 18.61 -15.99 -28.21
C TRP A 128 19.14 -17.42 -28.20
N GLY A 129 20.39 -17.58 -28.64
CA GLY A 129 21.05 -18.88 -28.59
C GLY A 129 22.46 -18.86 -29.16
N ILE A 130 23.18 -19.95 -28.95
CA ILE A 130 24.47 -20.22 -29.57
C ILE A 130 24.28 -21.35 -30.59
N PHE A 131 24.67 -21.08 -31.83
CA PHE A 131 24.42 -21.94 -32.97
C PHE A 131 25.72 -22.22 -33.74
N GLY A 132 25.97 -23.48 -34.08
CA GLY A 132 27.24 -23.95 -34.67
C GLY A 132 28.07 -24.76 -33.67
N GLN A 133 29.12 -25.42 -34.18
CA GLN A 133 29.96 -26.32 -33.39
C GLN A 133 31.44 -25.93 -33.52
N GLN A 134 32.14 -25.93 -32.39
CA GLN A 134 33.61 -25.78 -32.35
C GLN A 134 34.28 -26.85 -33.22
N GLY A 135 35.05 -26.43 -34.22
CA GLY A 135 35.87 -27.33 -35.04
C GLY A 135 35.22 -27.86 -36.31
N GLU A 136 33.92 -27.65 -36.54
CA GLU A 136 33.29 -27.93 -37.83
C GLU A 136 33.39 -26.71 -38.76
N GLY A 137 33.56 -27.01 -40.05
CA GLY A 137 34.11 -26.09 -41.04
C GLY A 137 33.26 -24.85 -41.35
N TYR A 138 33.91 -23.94 -42.09
CA TYR A 138 33.29 -22.80 -42.76
C TYR A 138 32.03 -23.25 -43.51
N GLY A 139 30.89 -22.59 -43.28
CA GLY A 139 29.64 -22.98 -43.92
C GLY A 139 28.40 -22.25 -43.42
N THR A 140 27.29 -22.54 -44.10
CA THR A 140 25.96 -22.04 -43.75
C THR A 140 25.09 -23.19 -43.27
N TYR A 141 24.50 -23.04 -42.09
CA TYR A 141 23.73 -24.05 -41.39
C TYR A 141 22.35 -23.52 -41.04
N ILE A 142 21.38 -24.43 -40.89
CA ILE A 142 20.01 -24.09 -40.52
C ILE A 142 19.72 -24.72 -39.16
N PHE A 143 19.27 -23.90 -38.22
CA PHE A 143 18.93 -24.32 -36.87
C PHE A 143 17.47 -23.98 -36.55
N PRO A 144 16.77 -24.84 -35.81
CA PRO A 144 15.44 -24.50 -35.32
C PRO A 144 15.54 -23.42 -34.23
N LEU A 145 14.59 -22.48 -34.27
CA LEU A 145 14.38 -21.52 -33.19
C LEU A 145 13.77 -22.23 -31.96
N PRO A 146 14.07 -21.75 -30.73
CA PRO A 146 13.45 -22.27 -29.51
C PRO A 146 11.92 -22.34 -29.55
N ILE A 147 11.27 -21.33 -30.14
CA ILE A 147 9.84 -21.30 -30.42
C ILE A 147 9.55 -20.72 -31.81
N LYS A 148 8.46 -21.16 -32.43
CA LYS A 148 7.93 -20.56 -33.66
C LYS A 148 7.47 -19.13 -33.40
N PHE A 149 7.78 -18.20 -34.31
CA PHE A 149 7.08 -16.91 -34.40
C PHE A 149 5.66 -17.14 -34.96
N PRO A 150 4.59 -16.89 -34.18
CA PRO A 150 3.22 -17.13 -34.61
C PRO A 150 2.85 -16.45 -35.94
N ASN A 151 3.32 -15.23 -36.16
CA ASN A 151 2.97 -14.42 -37.33
C ASN A 151 4.18 -14.15 -38.22
N LYS A 152 5.23 -13.50 -37.71
CA LYS A 152 6.37 -13.08 -38.55
C LYS A 152 7.66 -12.88 -37.75
N GLY A 153 8.73 -13.50 -38.22
CA GLY A 153 10.10 -13.12 -37.87
C GLY A 153 10.47 -11.77 -38.50
N LEU A 154 11.06 -10.86 -37.72
CA LEU A 154 11.39 -9.51 -38.17
C LEU A 154 12.85 -9.37 -38.57
N TRP A 155 13.77 -9.75 -37.68
CA TRP A 155 15.20 -9.68 -37.93
C TRP A 155 15.98 -10.64 -37.03
N ALA A 156 17.18 -10.99 -37.49
CA ALA A 156 18.17 -11.73 -36.74
C ALA A 156 19.51 -11.00 -36.79
N LEU A 157 20.30 -11.18 -35.74
CA LEU A 157 21.69 -10.77 -35.68
C LEU A 157 22.48 -11.90 -35.07
N GLY A 158 23.63 -12.20 -35.65
CA GLY A 158 24.56 -13.21 -35.17
C GLY A 158 25.97 -12.67 -35.17
N TYR A 159 26.74 -12.96 -34.13
CA TYR A 159 28.17 -12.70 -34.07
C TYR A 159 28.91 -13.85 -33.40
N SER A 160 30.23 -13.93 -33.57
CA SER A 160 31.05 -14.94 -32.90
C SER A 160 30.74 -15.01 -31.40
N SER A 161 30.47 -16.21 -30.89
CA SER A 161 30.19 -16.46 -29.47
C SER A 161 31.42 -16.30 -28.56
N GLN A 162 32.61 -16.20 -29.15
CA GLN A 162 33.88 -16.07 -28.44
C GLN A 162 34.77 -14.98 -29.07
N ALA A 163 35.70 -14.45 -28.27
CA ALA A 163 36.67 -13.47 -28.74
C ALA A 163 37.57 -14.07 -29.82
N LEU A 164 37.76 -13.30 -30.89
CA LEU A 164 38.67 -13.63 -31.97
C LEU A 164 40.04 -12.96 -31.74
N ASN A 165 41.08 -13.47 -32.40
CA ASN A 165 42.44 -12.90 -32.31
C ASN A 165 42.51 -11.46 -32.88
N HIS A 166 43.53 -10.69 -32.51
CA HIS A 166 43.66 -9.26 -32.89
C HIS A 166 43.73 -8.98 -34.41
N ASN A 167 43.95 -10.00 -35.25
CA ASN A 167 43.95 -9.91 -36.72
C ASN A 167 42.76 -10.65 -37.34
N ALA A 168 41.63 -10.69 -36.63
CA ALA A 168 40.46 -11.45 -37.04
C ALA A 168 39.42 -10.64 -37.82
N ASP A 169 39.83 -9.54 -38.44
CA ASP A 169 39.01 -8.68 -39.29
C ASP A 169 38.41 -9.42 -40.51
N THR A 170 39.00 -10.54 -40.90
CA THR A 170 38.52 -11.43 -41.98
C THR A 170 37.47 -12.45 -41.53
N TYR A 171 37.20 -12.56 -40.22
CA TYR A 171 36.21 -13.48 -39.68
C TYR A 171 34.89 -12.76 -39.48
N SER A 172 33.89 -13.12 -40.25
CA SER A 172 32.52 -12.68 -40.04
C SER A 172 31.67 -13.81 -39.43
N GLY A 173 30.42 -13.48 -39.19
CA GLY A 173 29.37 -14.39 -38.79
C GLY A 173 28.07 -13.68 -39.11
N SER A 174 27.07 -14.41 -39.57
CA SER A 174 25.77 -13.82 -39.85
C SER A 174 24.66 -14.76 -39.42
N ALA A 175 23.54 -14.15 -39.05
CA ALA A 175 22.31 -14.87 -38.78
C ALA A 175 21.18 -14.18 -39.55
N GLU A 176 20.36 -14.97 -40.22
CA GLU A 176 19.23 -14.52 -40.99
C GLU A 176 18.04 -15.45 -40.70
N LEU A 177 16.87 -14.88 -40.55
CA LEU A 177 15.63 -15.66 -40.48
C LEU A 177 15.31 -16.23 -41.85
N LEU A 178 15.28 -17.56 -41.96
CA LEU A 178 14.83 -18.23 -43.18
C LEU A 178 13.29 -18.24 -43.26
N ASP A 179 12.65 -18.50 -42.12
CA ASP A 179 11.21 -18.52 -41.94
C ASP A 179 10.88 -18.28 -40.45
N ASN A 180 9.63 -18.54 -40.04
CA ASN A 180 9.20 -18.32 -38.66
C ASN A 180 9.67 -19.38 -37.65
N VAL A 181 10.38 -20.42 -38.07
CA VAL A 181 10.86 -21.53 -37.23
C VAL A 181 12.35 -21.80 -37.38
N ASN A 182 13.00 -21.31 -38.44
CA ASN A 182 14.37 -21.64 -38.79
C ASN A 182 15.26 -20.39 -38.88
N LEU A 183 16.41 -20.49 -38.24
CA LEU A 183 17.51 -19.53 -38.32
C LEU A 183 18.60 -20.08 -39.23
N LYS A 184 18.98 -19.32 -40.26
CA LYS A 184 20.14 -19.61 -41.11
C LYS A 184 21.35 -18.87 -40.54
N VAL A 185 22.40 -19.61 -40.21
CA VAL A 185 23.63 -19.08 -39.61
C VAL A 185 24.80 -19.41 -40.51
N THR A 186 25.57 -18.39 -40.91
CA THR A 186 26.84 -18.58 -41.62
C THR A 186 27.99 -18.38 -40.65
N VAL A 187 28.88 -19.37 -40.63
CA VAL A 187 30.08 -19.40 -39.79
C VAL A 187 31.29 -19.46 -40.69
N ASP A 188 32.21 -18.51 -40.50
CA ASP A 188 33.43 -18.40 -41.27
C ASP A 188 34.68 -18.31 -40.39
N ASN A 189 34.57 -18.73 -39.12
CA ASN A 189 35.64 -18.67 -38.12
C ASN A 189 35.82 -19.93 -37.27
N LYS A 190 35.14 -21.04 -37.62
CA LYS A 190 35.11 -22.32 -36.86
C LYS A 190 34.64 -22.18 -35.40
N LEU A 191 34.05 -21.04 -35.04
CA LEU A 191 33.45 -20.79 -33.73
C LEU A 191 31.93 -20.77 -33.88
N PRO A 192 31.18 -21.14 -32.83
CA PRO A 192 29.74 -20.96 -32.83
C PRO A 192 29.36 -19.47 -32.89
N THR A 193 28.17 -19.18 -33.41
CA THR A 193 27.59 -17.84 -33.49
C THR A 193 26.56 -17.66 -32.38
N ALA A 194 26.74 -16.65 -31.54
CA ALA A 194 25.70 -16.17 -30.64
C ALA A 194 24.71 -15.31 -31.43
N CYS A 195 23.43 -15.66 -31.36
CA CYS A 195 22.38 -15.04 -32.14
C CYS A 195 21.31 -14.43 -31.23
N ILE A 196 20.74 -13.31 -31.67
CA ILE A 196 19.49 -12.74 -31.17
C ILE A 196 18.51 -12.60 -32.33
N VAL A 197 17.25 -12.93 -32.08
CA VAL A 197 16.21 -13.01 -33.12
C VAL A 197 14.92 -12.42 -32.58
N ILE A 198 14.26 -11.55 -33.35
CA ILE A 198 13.05 -10.85 -32.92
C ILE A 198 11.92 -11.08 -33.93
N GLY A 199 10.71 -11.28 -33.41
CA GLY A 199 9.50 -11.49 -34.20
C GLY A 199 8.26 -11.49 -33.31
N TYR A 200 7.11 -11.92 -33.83
CA TYR A 200 5.85 -12.06 -33.08
C TYR A 200 4.89 -13.05 -33.75
#